data_AF-A0A7Y4ZBH6-F1
#
_entry.id   AF-A0A7Y4ZBH6-F1
#
_cell.length_a   1.000
_cell.length_b   1.000
_cell.length_c   1.000
_cell.angle_alpha   90.00
_cell.angle_beta   90.00
_cell.angle_gamma   90.00
#
_symmetry.space_group_name_H-M   'P 1'
#
loop_
_entity.id
_entity.type
_entity.pdbx_description
1 polymer ?
#
loop_
_entity_poly.entity_id
_entity_poly.type
_entity_poly.pdbx_seq_one_letter_code
_entity_poly.pdbx_strand_id
1 'polypeptide(L)'
;MLNVIKKSEHYVKFCAALDNCEHYQKFLVYKDKVLAMGNDSLEKTIAIAVALCLVCAVLVSFGAVALKPLQAYNKNLDMKKNILEVAGLMKEDTDIDAAFGEQIEAKIVNLETGDYDESVNAEGYDQRKATKDPAQSIAIPKDKDIAHIRHKAKLAKVFLVKEGDKIKSIILPVSGYGLWSTLYGFLSLDADGQTVQSINFYDQAETPGLGGEVVNPKWRALWKG
;
A
#
# COMPACT_ATOMS: atom_id res chain seq x y z
N MET A 1 44.66 13.27 14.27
CA MET A 1 44.55 12.54 15.55
C MET A 1 43.13 11.97 15.60
N LEU A 2 42.94 10.76 15.05
CA LEU A 2 41.62 10.17 14.80
C LEU A 2 41.09 9.50 16.08
N ASN A 3 39.88 9.91 16.47
CA ASN A 3 39.13 9.39 17.61
C ASN A 3 38.99 7.86 17.55
N VAL A 4 39.48 7.19 18.60
CA VAL A 4 39.18 5.78 18.87
C VAL A 4 37.74 5.70 19.36
N ILE A 5 36.84 5.22 18.49
CA ILE A 5 35.46 4.89 18.86
C ILE A 5 35.53 3.79 19.94
N LYS A 6 35.06 4.11 21.15
CA LYS A 6 34.98 3.17 22.27
C LYS A 6 34.03 2.04 21.87
N LYS A 7 34.57 0.85 21.60
CA LYS A 7 33.79 -0.34 21.23
C LYS A 7 32.88 -0.73 22.39
N SER A 8 31.59 -0.97 22.12
CA SER A 8 30.63 -1.36 23.14
C SER A 8 30.97 -2.72 23.76
N GLU A 9 30.57 -2.96 25.00
CA GLU A 9 30.80 -4.24 25.69
C GLU A 9 30.20 -5.42 24.91
N HIS A 10 29.06 -5.20 24.25
CA HIS A 10 28.42 -6.17 23.35
C HIS A 10 29.31 -6.51 22.14
N TYR A 11 29.98 -5.53 21.56
CA TYR A 11 30.89 -5.75 20.43
C TYR A 11 32.08 -6.64 20.85
N VAL A 12 32.67 -6.37 22.01
CA VAL A 12 33.81 -7.15 22.52
C VAL A 12 33.41 -8.60 22.79
N LYS A 13 32.27 -8.81 23.44
CA LYS A 13 31.71 -10.16 23.69
C LYS A 13 31.41 -10.92 22.40
N PHE A 14 30.86 -10.23 21.40
CA PHE A 14 30.58 -10.82 20.09
C PHE A 14 31.85 -11.25 19.34
N CYS A 15 32.88 -10.41 19.31
CA CYS A 15 34.17 -10.76 18.71
C CYS A 15 34.81 -11.98 19.39
N ALA A 16 34.84 -12.02 20.72
CA ALA A 16 35.37 -13.17 21.46
C ALA A 16 34.60 -14.47 21.16
N ALA A 17 33.28 -14.40 20.94
CA ALA A 17 32.49 -15.55 20.53
C ALA A 17 32.81 -16.03 19.11
N LEU A 18 33.05 -15.10 18.18
CA LEU A 18 33.47 -15.43 16.81
C LEU A 18 34.87 -16.03 16.76
N ASP A 19 35.81 -15.51 17.56
CA ASP A 19 37.19 -15.99 17.59
C ASP A 19 37.26 -17.45 18.04
N ASN A 20 36.39 -17.85 18.97
CA ASN A 20 36.28 -19.23 19.46
C ASN A 20 35.44 -20.16 18.55
N CYS A 21 34.85 -19.65 17.46
CA CYS A 21 34.03 -20.45 16.56
C CYS A 21 34.87 -21.07 15.43
N GLU A 22 35.07 -22.39 15.47
CA GLU A 22 35.85 -23.13 14.46
C GLU A 22 35.35 -22.90 13.02
N HIS A 23 34.03 -22.86 12.83
CA HIS A 23 33.43 -22.62 11.52
C HIS A 23 33.74 -21.21 10.98
N TYR A 24 33.78 -20.20 11.86
CA TYR A 24 34.11 -18.84 11.48
C TYR A 24 35.59 -18.72 11.07
N GLN A 25 36.49 -19.40 11.79
CA GLN A 25 37.92 -19.43 11.42
C GLN A 25 38.15 -20.12 10.07
N LYS A 26 37.47 -21.24 9.80
CA LYS A 26 37.52 -21.90 8.48
C LYS A 26 36.97 -20.99 7.37
N PHE A 27 35.91 -20.24 7.65
CA PHE A 27 35.35 -19.25 6.73
C PHE A 27 36.34 -18.13 6.42
N LEU A 28 37.07 -17.60 7.41
CA LEU A 28 38.05 -16.53 7.18
C LEU A 28 39.15 -16.96 6.20
N VAL A 29 39.70 -18.17 6.39
CA VAL A 29 40.71 -18.74 5.49
C VAL A 29 40.15 -18.93 4.08
N TYR A 30 38.92 -19.46 3.95
CA TYR A 30 38.25 -19.62 2.66
C TYR A 30 37.99 -18.26 1.97
N LYS A 31 37.49 -17.28 2.72
CA LYS A 31 37.25 -15.91 2.25
C LYS A 31 38.55 -15.28 1.73
N ASP A 32 39.65 -15.39 2.47
CA ASP A 32 40.93 -14.84 2.05
C ASP A 32 41.47 -15.54 0.78
N LYS A 33 41.32 -16.88 0.69
CA LYS A 33 41.67 -17.65 -0.52
C LYS A 33 40.88 -17.17 -1.74
N VAL A 34 39.56 -16.99 -1.61
CA VAL A 34 38.65 -16.56 -2.68
C VAL A 34 38.95 -15.12 -3.12
N LEU A 35 39.19 -14.21 -2.16
CA LEU A 35 39.48 -12.80 -2.45
C LEU A 35 40.83 -12.61 -3.16
N ALA A 36 41.82 -13.45 -2.87
CA ALA A 36 43.13 -13.42 -3.50
C ALA A 36 43.15 -13.93 -4.96
N MET A 37 42.10 -14.63 -5.43
CA MET A 37 42.01 -15.08 -6.82
C MET A 37 41.82 -13.89 -7.80
N GLY A 38 42.21 -14.10 -9.06
CA GLY A 38 41.94 -13.14 -10.14
C GLY A 38 40.44 -12.91 -10.35
N ASN A 39 40.07 -11.73 -10.81
CA ASN A 39 38.66 -11.35 -10.97
C ASN A 39 37.92 -12.17 -12.04
N ASP A 40 38.65 -12.75 -12.99
CA ASP A 40 38.08 -13.61 -14.04
C ASP A 40 37.98 -15.10 -13.62
N SER A 41 38.35 -15.43 -12.37
CA SER A 41 38.21 -16.78 -11.83
C SER A 41 36.73 -17.16 -11.68
N LEU A 42 36.38 -18.35 -12.18
CA LEU A 42 35.03 -18.92 -12.04
C LEU A 42 34.64 -19.09 -10.56
N GLU A 43 35.56 -19.58 -9.71
CA GLU A 43 35.31 -19.80 -8.29
C GLU A 43 35.02 -18.49 -7.56
N LYS A 44 35.81 -17.43 -7.84
CA LYS A 44 35.60 -16.10 -7.27
C LYS A 44 34.30 -15.47 -7.74
N THR A 45 33.98 -15.60 -9.03
CA THR A 45 32.74 -15.09 -9.61
C THR A 45 31.51 -15.71 -8.94
N ILE A 46 31.49 -17.05 -8.81
CA ILE A 46 30.39 -17.76 -8.16
C ILE A 46 30.29 -17.36 -6.68
N ALA A 47 31.41 -17.32 -5.95
CA ALA A 47 31.42 -16.97 -4.53
C ALA A 47 30.91 -15.54 -4.27
N ILE A 48 31.35 -14.56 -5.07
CA ILE A 48 30.86 -13.17 -4.96
C ILE A 48 29.38 -13.07 -5.32
N ALA A 49 28.94 -13.73 -6.40
CA ALA A 49 27.54 -13.73 -6.80
C ALA A 49 26.64 -14.32 -5.70
N VAL A 50 27.03 -15.46 -5.10
CA VAL A 50 26.29 -16.07 -3.98
C VAL A 50 26.26 -15.14 -2.76
N ALA A 51 27.40 -14.53 -2.41
CA ALA A 51 27.46 -13.59 -1.29
C ALA A 51 26.56 -12.36 -1.51
N LEU A 52 26.60 -11.77 -2.72
CA LEU A 52 25.75 -10.64 -3.08
C LEU A 52 24.26 -11.03 -3.03
N CYS A 53 23.89 -12.16 -3.64
CA CYS A 53 22.53 -12.68 -3.60
C CYS A 53 22.04 -12.91 -2.17
N LEU A 54 22.89 -13.49 -1.31
CA LEU A 54 22.55 -13.74 0.09
C LEU A 54 22.31 -12.42 0.85
N VAL A 55 23.20 -11.44 0.69
CA VAL A 55 23.05 -10.12 1.32
C VAL A 55 21.78 -9.43 0.84
N CYS A 56 21.54 -9.39 -0.47
CA CYS A 56 20.33 -8.80 -1.05
C CYS A 56 19.06 -9.50 -0.55
N ALA A 57 19.05 -10.84 -0.50
CA ALA A 57 17.90 -11.60 -0.03
C ALA A 57 17.58 -11.31 1.45
N VAL A 58 18.59 -11.21 2.31
CA VAL A 58 18.42 -10.86 3.73
C VAL A 58 17.86 -9.45 3.87
N LEU A 59 18.42 -8.47 3.17
CA LEU A 59 17.97 -7.07 3.24
C LEU A 59 16.52 -6.91 2.75
N VAL A 60 16.18 -7.52 1.61
CA VAL A 60 14.83 -7.47 1.05
C VAL A 60 13.84 -8.20 1.95
N SER A 61 14.17 -9.38 2.45
CA SER A 61 13.30 -10.15 3.34
C SER A 61 13.02 -9.40 4.64
N PHE A 62 14.07 -8.83 5.25
CA PHE A 62 13.93 -8.03 6.45
C PHE A 62 13.03 -6.81 6.22
N GLY A 63 13.29 -6.02 5.17
CA GLY A 63 12.48 -4.88 4.81
C GLY A 63 11.02 -5.26 4.53
N ALA A 64 10.79 -6.33 3.77
CA ALA A 64 9.46 -6.76 3.37
C ALA A 64 8.63 -7.33 4.52
N VAL A 65 9.24 -8.03 5.49
CA VAL A 65 8.50 -8.67 6.60
C VAL A 65 8.37 -7.74 7.79
N ALA A 66 9.46 -7.08 8.21
CA ALA A 66 9.46 -6.25 9.41
C ALA A 66 8.61 -4.97 9.24
N LEU A 67 8.62 -4.34 8.06
CA LEU A 67 7.86 -3.10 7.83
C LEU A 67 6.41 -3.35 7.40
N LYS A 68 6.04 -4.58 7.04
CA LYS A 68 4.69 -4.87 6.52
C LYS A 68 3.55 -4.43 7.44
N PRO A 69 3.61 -4.64 8.77
CA PRO A 69 2.55 -4.17 9.66
C PRO A 69 2.43 -2.64 9.66
N LEU A 70 3.56 -1.93 9.66
CA LEU A 70 3.60 -0.46 9.62
C LEU A 70 3.07 0.08 8.28
N GLN A 71 3.42 -0.57 7.16
CA GLN A 71 2.87 -0.23 5.85
C GLN A 71 1.37 -0.43 5.79
N ALA A 72 0.86 -1.54 6.35
CA ALA A 72 -0.58 -1.81 6.39
C ALA A 72 -1.34 -0.79 7.24
N TYR A 73 -0.80 -0.42 8.40
CA TYR A 73 -1.35 0.63 9.25
C TYR A 73 -1.38 1.98 8.53
N ASN A 74 -0.26 2.43 7.97
CA ASN A 74 -0.18 3.71 7.27
C ASN A 74 -1.09 3.74 6.03
N LYS A 75 -1.22 2.63 5.30
CA LYS A 75 -2.16 2.53 4.18
C LYS A 75 -3.62 2.64 4.61
N ASN A 76 -3.97 2.05 5.76
CA ASN A 76 -5.33 2.16 6.31
C ASN A 76 -5.61 3.60 6.77
N LEU A 77 -4.66 4.21 7.49
CA LEU A 77 -4.75 5.58 7.95
C LEU A 77 -4.85 6.56 6.77
N ASP A 78 -4.06 6.36 5.72
CA ASP A 78 -4.13 7.15 4.50
C ASP A 78 -5.49 6.99 3.80
N MET A 79 -6.02 5.77 3.69
CA MET A 79 -7.36 5.54 3.15
C MET A 79 -8.43 6.30 3.96
N LYS A 80 -8.41 6.20 5.30
CA LYS A 80 -9.36 6.93 6.16
C LYS A 80 -9.23 8.44 5.98
N LYS A 81 -7.99 8.96 5.93
CA LYS A 81 -7.71 10.37 5.67
C LYS A 81 -8.29 10.82 4.34
N ASN A 82 -8.11 10.05 3.27
CA ASN A 82 -8.66 10.37 1.95
C ASN A 82 -10.19 10.37 1.95
N ILE A 83 -10.83 9.43 2.66
CA ILE A 83 -12.29 9.39 2.83
C ILE A 83 -12.78 10.65 3.57
N LEU A 84 -12.12 11.03 4.67
CA LEU A 84 -12.46 12.25 5.41
C LEU A 84 -12.21 13.52 4.58
N GLU A 85 -11.17 13.54 3.76
CA GLU A 85 -10.86 14.66 2.87
C GLU A 85 -11.96 14.85 1.81
N VAL A 86 -12.38 13.77 1.12
CA VAL A 86 -13.46 13.87 0.13
C VAL A 86 -14.83 14.16 0.76
N ALA A 87 -15.01 13.78 2.03
CA ALA A 87 -16.18 14.13 2.82
C ALA A 87 -16.18 15.59 3.32
N GLY A 88 -15.06 16.32 3.19
CA GLY A 88 -14.90 17.66 3.75
C GLY A 88 -14.82 17.71 5.28
N LEU A 89 -14.39 16.60 5.92
CA LEU A 89 -14.34 16.43 7.37
C LEU A 89 -12.91 16.59 7.96
N MET A 90 -11.91 16.76 7.11
CA MET A 90 -10.51 16.89 7.52
C MET A 90 -10.18 18.32 7.97
N LYS A 91 -9.59 18.48 9.17
CA LYS A 91 -9.04 19.72 9.73
C LYS A 91 -7.60 19.46 10.22
N GLU A 92 -6.81 20.50 10.49
CA GLU A 92 -5.38 20.37 10.83
C GLU A 92 -5.11 19.46 12.05
N ASP A 93 -6.02 19.40 13.03
CA ASP A 93 -5.90 18.59 14.24
C ASP A 93 -6.94 17.45 14.33
N THR A 94 -7.54 17.03 13.20
CA THR A 94 -8.53 15.93 13.23
C THR A 94 -7.87 14.61 13.62
N ASP A 95 -8.35 13.98 14.70
CA ASP A 95 -8.11 12.56 14.96
C ASP A 95 -8.83 11.73 13.89
N ILE A 96 -8.05 11.15 12.98
CA ILE A 96 -8.55 10.42 11.81
C ILE A 96 -9.37 9.20 12.22
N ASP A 97 -8.93 8.47 13.25
CA ASP A 97 -9.59 7.24 13.65
C ASP A 97 -10.92 7.55 14.35
N ALA A 98 -10.95 8.56 15.22
CA ALA A 98 -12.16 9.01 15.89
C ALA A 98 -13.18 9.60 14.90
N ALA A 99 -12.76 10.54 14.04
CA ALA A 99 -13.64 11.17 13.07
C ALA A 99 -14.23 10.15 12.07
N PHE A 100 -13.42 9.17 11.66
CA PHE A 100 -13.90 8.09 10.81
C PHE A 100 -14.93 7.23 11.55
N GLY A 101 -14.64 6.82 12.80
CA GLY A 101 -15.55 5.98 13.58
C GLY A 101 -16.89 6.65 13.94
N GLU A 102 -16.91 7.96 14.10
CA GLU A 102 -18.12 8.71 14.47
C GLU A 102 -19.02 9.05 13.29
N GLN A 103 -18.44 9.40 12.13
CA GLN A 103 -19.18 10.02 11.02
C GLN A 103 -19.24 9.17 9.76
N ILE A 104 -18.42 8.12 9.65
CA ILE A 104 -18.35 7.27 8.47
C ILE A 104 -18.91 5.89 8.77
N GLU A 105 -19.98 5.54 8.06
CA GLU A 105 -20.53 4.18 8.08
C GLU A 105 -20.14 3.44 6.80
N ALA A 106 -19.42 2.33 6.93
CA ALA A 106 -19.10 1.48 5.79
C ALA A 106 -20.27 0.51 5.49
N LYS A 107 -20.65 0.40 4.22
CA LYS A 107 -21.64 -0.56 3.72
C LYS A 107 -21.06 -1.42 2.60
N ILE A 108 -21.53 -2.66 2.52
CA ILE A 108 -21.23 -3.54 1.39
C ILE A 108 -22.42 -3.54 0.44
N VAL A 109 -22.17 -3.35 -0.84
CA VAL A 109 -23.17 -3.27 -1.90
C VAL A 109 -22.91 -4.38 -2.91
N ASN A 110 -23.95 -5.11 -3.30
CA ASN A 110 -23.89 -6.03 -4.43
C ASN A 110 -23.93 -5.24 -5.74
N LEU A 111 -22.89 -5.35 -6.58
CA LEU A 111 -22.79 -4.58 -7.82
C LEU A 111 -23.72 -5.06 -8.95
N GLU A 112 -24.35 -6.23 -8.80
CA GLU A 112 -25.36 -6.73 -9.73
C GLU A 112 -26.75 -6.20 -9.40
N THR A 113 -27.15 -6.21 -8.12
CA THR A 113 -28.50 -5.81 -7.71
C THR A 113 -28.59 -4.35 -7.25
N GLY A 114 -27.50 -3.79 -6.73
CA GLY A 114 -27.46 -2.47 -6.09
C GLY A 114 -27.85 -2.47 -4.61
N ASP A 115 -28.21 -3.62 -4.04
CA ASP A 115 -28.66 -3.73 -2.65
C ASP A 115 -27.49 -3.84 -1.67
N TYR A 116 -27.74 -3.51 -0.40
CA TYR A 116 -26.79 -3.78 0.67
C TYR A 116 -26.70 -5.28 0.97
N ASP A 117 -25.48 -5.75 1.21
CA ASP A 117 -25.20 -7.12 1.66
C ASP A 117 -24.71 -7.10 3.11
N GLU A 118 -25.62 -7.38 4.04
CA GLU A 118 -25.33 -7.40 5.48
C GLU A 118 -24.62 -8.68 5.94
N SER A 119 -24.48 -9.69 5.07
CA SER A 119 -23.79 -10.95 5.41
C SER A 119 -22.27 -10.79 5.49
N VAL A 120 -21.73 -9.71 4.91
CA VAL A 120 -20.30 -9.42 4.86
C VAL A 120 -19.95 -8.28 5.80
N ASN A 121 -19.01 -8.53 6.73
CA ASN A 121 -18.48 -7.47 7.60
C ASN A 121 -17.68 -6.46 6.76
N ALA A 122 -18.15 -5.22 6.74
CA ALA A 122 -17.54 -4.15 5.98
C ALA A 122 -16.11 -3.83 6.43
N GLU A 123 -15.79 -3.83 7.72
CA GLU A 123 -14.46 -3.51 8.25
C GLU A 123 -13.39 -4.46 7.74
N GLY A 124 -13.69 -5.76 7.70
CA GLY A 124 -12.76 -6.82 7.26
C GLY A 124 -12.70 -7.02 5.74
N TYR A 125 -13.60 -6.41 4.97
CA TYR A 125 -13.68 -6.63 3.53
C TYR A 125 -12.62 -5.82 2.75
N ASP A 126 -11.81 -6.54 1.96
CA ASP A 126 -10.80 -5.97 1.06
C ASP A 126 -11.24 -6.19 -0.41
N GLN A 127 -11.88 -5.16 -0.97
CA GLN A 127 -12.40 -5.17 -2.33
C GLN A 127 -11.29 -5.38 -3.39
N ARG A 128 -10.06 -4.91 -3.12
CA ARG A 128 -8.94 -5.08 -4.06
C ARG A 128 -8.46 -6.52 -4.11
N LYS A 129 -8.45 -7.22 -2.98
CA LYS A 129 -8.20 -8.67 -2.96
C LYS A 129 -9.34 -9.43 -3.64
N ALA A 130 -10.60 -9.06 -3.34
CA ALA A 130 -11.76 -9.70 -3.94
C ALA A 130 -11.77 -9.60 -5.48
N THR A 131 -11.26 -8.49 -6.05
CA THR A 131 -11.13 -8.31 -7.51
C THR A 131 -10.14 -9.30 -8.15
N LYS A 132 -9.18 -9.83 -7.37
CA LYS A 132 -8.17 -10.80 -7.85
C LYS A 132 -8.58 -12.25 -7.60
N ASP A 133 -9.63 -12.49 -6.82
CA ASP A 133 -10.14 -13.82 -6.52
C ASP A 133 -11.26 -14.20 -7.51
N PRO A 134 -11.10 -15.27 -8.31
CA PRO A 134 -12.14 -15.73 -9.25
C PRO A 134 -13.49 -16.07 -8.59
N ALA A 135 -13.51 -16.43 -7.30
CA ALA A 135 -14.75 -16.73 -6.59
C ALA A 135 -15.54 -15.45 -6.24
N GLN A 136 -14.82 -14.34 -6.00
CA GLN A 136 -15.38 -13.07 -5.52
C GLN A 136 -15.43 -11.97 -6.59
N SER A 137 -14.92 -12.25 -7.79
CA SER A 137 -14.89 -11.32 -8.92
C SER A 137 -15.66 -11.85 -10.13
N ILE A 138 -15.90 -10.95 -11.07
CA ILE A 138 -16.44 -11.23 -12.39
C ILE A 138 -15.57 -10.56 -13.45
N ALA A 139 -15.31 -11.28 -14.54
CA ALA A 139 -14.64 -10.73 -15.70
C ALA A 139 -15.56 -9.73 -16.41
N ILE A 140 -15.02 -8.58 -16.79
CA ILE A 140 -15.74 -7.54 -17.50
C ILE A 140 -15.61 -7.84 -19.00
N PRO A 141 -16.73 -7.95 -19.75
CA PRO A 141 -16.68 -8.08 -21.20
C PRO A 141 -15.86 -6.95 -21.84
N LYS A 142 -15.05 -7.26 -22.85
CA LYS A 142 -14.08 -6.31 -23.43
C LYS A 142 -14.73 -5.03 -23.97
N ASP A 143 -15.96 -5.12 -24.46
CA ASP A 143 -16.79 -4.02 -24.94
C ASP A 143 -17.32 -3.11 -23.80
N LYS A 144 -17.38 -3.63 -22.57
CA LYS A 144 -17.84 -2.92 -21.37
C LYS A 144 -16.69 -2.49 -20.45
N ASP A 145 -15.47 -2.94 -20.71
CA ASP A 145 -14.27 -2.64 -19.91
C ASP A 145 -13.67 -1.27 -20.26
N ILE A 146 -14.47 -0.23 -20.08
CA ILE A 146 -14.12 1.18 -20.38
C ILE A 146 -12.95 1.66 -19.51
N ALA A 147 -12.90 1.19 -18.25
CA ALA A 147 -11.85 1.55 -17.30
C ALA A 147 -10.59 0.67 -17.41
N HIS A 148 -10.58 -0.31 -18.33
CA HIS A 148 -9.46 -1.24 -18.55
C HIS A 148 -8.97 -1.97 -17.29
N ILE A 149 -9.90 -2.32 -16.39
CA ILE A 149 -9.61 -3.02 -15.13
C ILE A 149 -9.81 -4.54 -15.23
N ARG A 150 -10.38 -5.03 -16.34
CA ARG A 150 -10.56 -6.46 -16.70
C ARG A 150 -11.51 -7.25 -15.80
N HIS A 151 -11.42 -7.09 -14.50
CA HIS A 151 -12.23 -7.74 -13.49
C HIS A 151 -12.78 -6.69 -12.53
N LYS A 152 -13.97 -6.97 -11.99
CA LYS A 152 -14.52 -6.24 -10.84
C LYS A 152 -14.96 -7.23 -9.77
N ALA A 153 -14.82 -6.84 -8.51
CA ALA A 153 -15.42 -7.58 -7.41
C ALA A 153 -16.96 -7.63 -7.57
N LYS A 154 -17.59 -8.69 -7.08
CA LYS A 154 -19.06 -8.80 -7.03
C LYS A 154 -19.67 -7.84 -6.03
N LEU A 155 -18.94 -7.58 -4.94
CA LEU A 155 -19.33 -6.69 -3.86
C LEU A 155 -18.43 -5.46 -3.85
N ALA A 156 -18.98 -4.30 -3.49
CA ALA A 156 -18.25 -3.06 -3.31
C ALA A 156 -18.44 -2.51 -1.91
N LYS A 157 -17.37 -1.93 -1.35
CA LYS A 157 -17.39 -1.25 -0.05
C LYS A 157 -17.58 0.24 -0.26
N VAL A 158 -18.76 0.74 0.05
CA VAL A 158 -19.09 2.17 -0.01
C VAL A 158 -19.07 2.76 1.40
N PHE A 159 -18.97 4.09 1.49
CA PHE A 159 -18.98 4.78 2.77
C PHE A 159 -20.07 5.84 2.77
N LEU A 160 -20.88 5.88 3.83
CA LEU A 160 -21.91 6.88 4.03
C LEU A 160 -21.39 7.86 5.09
N VAL A 161 -21.46 9.15 4.77
CA VAL A 161 -21.20 10.20 5.74
C VAL A 161 -22.52 10.50 6.45
N LYS A 162 -22.55 10.29 7.76
CA LYS A 162 -23.74 10.50 8.59
C LYS A 162 -23.62 11.74 9.45
N GLU A 163 -24.75 12.44 9.59
CA GLU A 163 -24.96 13.50 10.57
C GLU A 163 -26.22 13.14 11.36
N GLY A 164 -26.02 12.41 12.46
CA GLY A 164 -27.10 11.69 13.14
C GLY A 164 -27.70 10.62 12.23
N ASP A 165 -29.03 10.62 12.08
CA ASP A 165 -29.74 9.66 11.23
C ASP A 165 -29.77 10.03 9.75
N LYS A 166 -29.25 11.21 9.36
CA LYS A 166 -29.26 11.69 7.98
C LYS A 166 -27.98 11.30 7.26
N ILE A 167 -28.13 10.80 6.03
CA ILE A 167 -27.02 10.65 5.09
C ILE A 167 -26.75 12.04 4.49
N LYS A 168 -25.52 12.51 4.65
CA LYS A 168 -25.04 13.78 4.10
C LYS A 168 -24.40 13.60 2.73
N SER A 169 -23.60 12.53 2.58
CA SER A 169 -22.94 12.18 1.33
C SER A 169 -22.64 10.69 1.23
N ILE A 170 -22.44 10.25 0.00
CA ILE A 170 -22.15 8.87 -0.39
C ILE A 170 -20.79 8.86 -1.05
N ILE A 171 -19.87 8.06 -0.52
CA ILE A 171 -18.50 7.95 -1.01
C ILE A 171 -18.32 6.61 -1.69
N LEU A 172 -18.02 6.66 -2.98
CA LEU A 172 -17.88 5.51 -3.85
C LEU A 172 -16.40 5.26 -4.16
N PRO A 173 -15.87 4.04 -3.94
CA PRO A 173 -14.55 3.69 -4.46
C PRO A 173 -14.63 3.57 -5.98
N VAL A 174 -13.73 4.26 -6.67
CA VAL A 174 -13.61 4.21 -8.13
C VAL A 174 -12.19 3.82 -8.52
N SER A 175 -12.06 3.12 -9.65
CA SER A 175 -10.75 2.75 -10.18
C SER A 175 -10.75 2.65 -11.69
N GLY A 176 -9.63 2.99 -12.31
CA GLY A 176 -9.41 2.85 -13.75
C GLY A 176 -7.92 2.77 -14.07
N TYR A 177 -7.58 2.09 -15.16
CA TYR A 177 -6.19 2.00 -15.63
C TYR A 177 -5.80 3.27 -16.39
N GLY A 178 -4.73 3.92 -15.92
CA GLY A 178 -4.10 5.08 -16.54
C GLY A 178 -3.05 4.66 -17.57
N LEU A 179 -1.99 5.45 -17.70
CA LEU A 179 -0.90 5.10 -18.61
C LEU A 179 0.07 4.11 -17.97
N TRP A 180 0.39 4.31 -16.69
CA TRP A 180 1.40 3.53 -15.99
C TRP A 180 0.83 2.61 -14.92
N SER A 181 -0.32 2.96 -14.35
CA SER A 181 -0.88 2.31 -13.17
C SER A 181 -2.40 2.32 -13.14
N THR A 182 -2.99 1.46 -12.30
CA THR A 182 -4.39 1.61 -11.92
C THR A 182 -4.50 2.73 -10.90
N LEU A 183 -5.28 3.75 -11.22
CA LEU A 183 -5.66 4.80 -10.29
C LEU A 183 -6.80 4.29 -9.42
N TYR A 184 -6.67 4.46 -8.11
CA TYR A 184 -7.75 4.22 -7.15
C TYR A 184 -8.09 5.51 -6.44
N GLY A 185 -9.38 5.79 -6.38
CA GLY A 185 -9.89 7.02 -5.78
C GLY A 185 -11.22 6.83 -5.10
N PHE A 186 -11.67 7.93 -4.51
CA PHE A 186 -12.99 8.08 -3.94
C PHE A 186 -13.70 9.23 -4.62
N LEU A 187 -14.94 8.98 -5.03
CA LEU A 187 -15.88 9.98 -5.51
C LEU A 187 -16.92 10.22 -4.41
N SER A 188 -17.03 11.44 -3.92
CA SER A 188 -18.04 11.84 -2.94
C SER A 188 -19.20 12.50 -3.68
N LEU A 189 -20.41 11.99 -3.45
CA LEU A 189 -21.67 12.51 -3.97
C LEU A 189 -22.50 13.06 -2.82
N ASP A 190 -23.30 14.09 -3.07
CA ASP A 190 -24.34 14.53 -2.15
C ASP A 190 -25.36 13.41 -1.89
N ALA A 191 -26.22 13.61 -0.89
CA ALA A 191 -27.29 12.68 -0.54
C ALA A 191 -28.31 12.42 -1.69
N ASP A 192 -28.29 13.25 -2.74
CA ASP A 192 -29.09 13.04 -3.95
C ASP A 192 -28.55 11.93 -4.87
N GLY A 193 -27.32 11.45 -4.60
CA GLY A 193 -26.66 10.41 -5.41
C GLY A 193 -26.24 10.88 -6.80
N GLN A 194 -26.20 12.20 -7.06
CA GLN A 194 -25.93 12.78 -8.36
C GLN A 194 -24.91 13.92 -8.31
N THR A 195 -25.09 14.89 -7.41
CA THR A 195 -24.24 16.07 -7.33
C THR A 195 -22.87 15.68 -6.79
N VAL A 196 -21.80 16.01 -7.52
CA VAL A 196 -20.44 15.65 -7.09
C VAL A 196 -19.96 16.67 -6.06
N GLN A 197 -19.65 16.20 -4.84
CA GLN A 197 -19.01 17.03 -3.83
C GLN A 197 -17.52 17.20 -4.12
N SER A 198 -16.84 16.08 -4.35
CA SER A 198 -15.40 16.03 -4.59
C SER A 198 -14.94 14.67 -5.11
N ILE A 199 -13.71 14.63 -5.62
CA ILE A 199 -13.00 13.41 -5.98
C ILE A 199 -11.57 13.48 -5.44
N ASN A 200 -10.99 12.33 -5.07
CA ASN A 200 -9.56 12.24 -4.80
C ASN A 200 -8.99 10.87 -5.19
N PHE A 201 -7.74 10.83 -5.65
CA PHE A 201 -7.02 9.59 -5.96
C PHE A 201 -5.92 9.38 -4.93
N TYR A 202 -5.99 8.26 -4.20
CA TYR A 202 -5.09 7.96 -3.08
C TYR A 202 -4.00 6.95 -3.43
N ASP A 203 -4.15 6.23 -4.54
CA ASP A 203 -3.16 5.26 -5.00
C ASP A 203 -3.06 5.34 -6.53
N GLN A 204 -1.92 5.85 -7.00
CA GLN A 204 -1.56 6.01 -8.40
C GLN A 204 -0.03 6.09 -8.51
N ALA A 205 0.52 5.71 -9.66
CA ALA A 205 1.96 5.78 -9.95
C ALA A 205 2.22 6.41 -11.32
N GLU A 206 1.40 7.39 -11.70
CA GLU A 206 1.59 8.18 -12.90
C GLU A 206 2.76 9.15 -12.74
N THR A 207 3.24 9.70 -13.86
CA THR A 207 4.37 10.63 -13.86
C THR A 207 3.99 11.94 -13.16
N PRO A 208 4.74 12.39 -12.12
CA PRO A 208 4.52 13.68 -11.48
C PRO A 208 4.58 14.85 -12.45
N GLY A 209 3.65 15.81 -12.33
CA GLY A 209 3.54 16.95 -13.26
C GLY A 209 2.86 16.65 -14.60
N LEU A 210 2.47 15.39 -14.85
CA LEU A 210 1.69 14.96 -16.01
C LEU A 210 0.43 14.23 -15.54
N GLY A 211 0.39 12.90 -15.63
CA GLY A 211 -0.74 12.09 -15.15
C GLY A 211 -0.92 12.15 -13.64
N GLY A 212 0.15 12.46 -12.89
CA GLY A 212 0.07 12.69 -11.44
C GLY A 212 -0.77 13.90 -11.04
N GLU A 213 -1.11 14.80 -11.98
CA GLU A 213 -1.94 15.98 -11.69
C GLU A 213 -3.37 15.65 -11.24
N VAL A 214 -3.80 14.38 -11.34
CA VAL A 214 -5.07 13.91 -10.78
C VAL A 214 -5.21 14.10 -9.27
N VAL A 215 -4.10 14.32 -8.53
CA VAL A 215 -4.13 14.65 -7.10
C VAL A 215 -4.04 16.17 -6.83
N ASN A 216 -3.85 16.99 -7.86
CA ASN A 216 -3.72 18.44 -7.72
C ASN A 216 -5.02 19.06 -7.19
N PRO A 217 -5.00 19.81 -6.06
CA PRO A 217 -6.19 20.44 -5.50
C PRO A 217 -6.97 21.32 -6.49
N LYS A 218 -6.27 22.01 -7.41
CA LYS A 218 -6.90 22.85 -8.43
C LYS A 218 -7.70 22.03 -9.43
N TRP A 219 -7.17 20.87 -9.83
CA TRP A 219 -7.87 19.96 -10.73
C TRP A 219 -9.05 19.28 -10.03
N ARG A 220 -8.85 18.83 -8.78
CA ARG A 220 -9.93 18.22 -7.97
C ARG A 220 -11.10 19.18 -7.73
N ALA A 221 -10.82 20.48 -7.55
CA ALA A 221 -11.85 21.49 -7.36
C ALA A 221 -12.79 21.66 -8.57
N LEU A 222 -12.39 21.26 -9.78
CA LEU A 222 -13.23 21.32 -10.98
C LEU A 222 -14.40 20.33 -10.94
N TRP A 223 -14.32 19.29 -10.10
CA TRP A 223 -15.34 18.25 -10.02
C TRP A 223 -16.52 18.63 -9.14
N LYS A 224 -16.40 19.66 -8.32
CA LYS A 224 -17.50 20.09 -7.46
C LYS A 224 -18.60 20.73 -8.31
N GLY A 225 -19.80 20.15 -8.28
CA GLY A 225 -20.98 20.67 -8.99
C GLY A 225 -21.86 19.58 -9.58
#